data_AF-A0AAD5KY17-F1
#
_entry.id   AF-A0AAD5KY17-F1
#
_cell.length_a   1.000
_cell.length_b   1.000
_cell.length_c   1.000
_cell.angle_alpha   90.00
_cell.angle_beta   90.00
_cell.angle_gamma   90.00
#
_symmetry.space_group_name_H-M   'P 1'
#
loop_
_entity.id
_entity.type
_entity.pdbx_description
1 polymer ?
#
loop_
_entity_poly.entity_id
_entity_poly.type
_entity_poly.pdbx_seq_one_letter_code
_entity_poly.pdbx_strand_id
1 'polypeptide(L)'
;MMNSNQHEATNIAEYDGHNFSLWKLGLFVLLEEHELIDVEFEDNDEDKNPTNLEEIQEWKRKDCKASGYILKTTKKTEQEILVDCTNANQMWNLLTAQHRERSADNQHDLLARFYDYKYKVGAGMKNHIADIKSIAHQLKEVGRPVDDREVMTKIISTLPVIYRPFVSSGKRECQVDTITSTRSSRKHQQRVCPFGPIQQYDHH
;
A
#
# COMPACT_ATOMS: atom_id res chain seq x y z
N MET A 1 -23.34 39.93 -16.37
CA MET A 1 -23.38 38.52 -16.80
C MET A 1 -22.35 37.75 -15.99
N MET A 2 -22.71 37.25 -14.81
CA MET A 2 -21.83 36.43 -13.97
C MET A 2 -22.71 35.44 -13.19
N ASN A 3 -22.20 34.22 -12.96
CA ASN A 3 -22.76 33.12 -12.15
C ASN A 3 -23.64 32.05 -12.80
N SER A 4 -23.15 31.40 -13.86
CA SER A 4 -23.54 30.01 -14.15
C SER A 4 -22.54 28.97 -13.58
N ASN A 5 -21.25 29.33 -13.47
CA ASN A 5 -20.19 28.36 -13.14
C ASN A 5 -19.95 28.15 -11.63
N GLN A 6 -20.82 28.67 -10.75
CA GLN A 6 -20.68 28.55 -9.29
C GLN A 6 -21.46 27.36 -8.70
N HIS A 7 -22.37 26.75 -9.46
CA HIS A 7 -23.16 25.58 -9.04
C HIS A 7 -22.70 24.24 -9.63
N GLU A 8 -21.77 24.23 -10.59
CA GLU A 8 -21.38 23.00 -11.29
C GLU A 8 -20.45 22.10 -10.46
N ALA A 9 -19.59 22.69 -9.63
CA ALA A 9 -18.63 21.94 -8.79
C ALA A 9 -19.15 21.63 -7.38
N THR A 10 -20.39 21.97 -7.03
CA THR A 10 -20.87 21.93 -5.63
C THR A 10 -21.07 20.53 -5.05
N ASN A 11 -21.03 19.48 -5.88
CA ASN A 11 -21.20 18.09 -5.43
C ASN A 11 -19.89 17.30 -5.32
N ILE A 12 -18.73 17.93 -5.56
CA ILE A 12 -17.42 17.26 -5.49
C ILE A 12 -16.79 17.55 -4.13
N ALA A 13 -16.20 16.52 -3.52
CA ALA A 13 -15.41 16.68 -2.31
C ALA A 13 -14.18 17.57 -2.60
N GLU A 14 -14.03 18.65 -1.86
CA GLU A 14 -12.86 19.54 -1.98
C GLU A 14 -11.56 18.78 -1.66
N TYR A 15 -10.54 18.88 -2.51
CA TYR A 15 -9.25 18.23 -2.29
C TYR A 15 -8.55 18.82 -1.08
N ASP A 16 -8.28 17.99 -0.07
CA ASP A 16 -7.67 18.38 1.20
C ASP A 16 -6.26 17.83 1.41
N GLY A 17 -5.69 17.17 0.39
CA GLY A 17 -4.38 16.52 0.48
C GLY A 17 -4.43 15.04 0.87
N HIS A 18 -5.53 14.55 1.42
CA HIS A 18 -5.69 13.17 1.90
C HIS A 18 -6.75 12.39 1.12
N ASN A 19 -7.77 13.08 0.59
CA ASN A 19 -8.89 12.49 -0.14
C ASN A 19 -8.65 12.36 -1.66
N PHE A 20 -7.40 12.27 -2.12
CA PHE A 20 -7.02 12.31 -3.54
C PHE A 20 -7.83 11.35 -4.41
N SER A 21 -8.04 10.10 -4.00
CA SER A 21 -8.81 9.11 -4.79
C SER A 21 -10.27 9.50 -5.00
N LEU A 22 -10.92 10.05 -3.97
CA LEU A 22 -12.32 10.47 -4.03
C LEU A 22 -12.47 11.76 -4.84
N TRP A 23 -11.59 12.74 -4.58
CA TRP A 23 -11.53 13.98 -5.35
C TRP A 23 -11.24 13.72 -6.83
N LYS A 24 -10.25 12.87 -7.13
CA LYS A 24 -9.90 12.43 -8.48
C LYS A 24 -11.13 11.92 -9.21
N LEU A 25 -11.88 10.99 -8.62
CA LEU A 25 -13.09 10.44 -9.23
C LEU A 25 -14.10 11.55 -9.54
N GLY A 26 -14.36 12.45 -8.60
CA GLY A 26 -15.30 13.57 -8.80
C GLY A 26 -14.84 14.55 -9.88
N LEU A 27 -13.54 14.87 -9.91
CA LEU A 27 -12.95 15.74 -10.94
C LEU A 27 -13.05 15.09 -12.32
N PHE A 28 -12.76 13.79 -12.46
CA PHE A 28 -12.90 13.08 -13.74
C PHE A 28 -14.33 13.13 -14.28
N VAL A 29 -15.32 12.86 -13.44
CA VAL A 29 -16.75 12.92 -13.84
C VAL A 29 -17.12 14.33 -14.30
N LEU A 30 -16.64 15.37 -13.61
CA LEU A 30 -16.89 16.76 -13.99
C LEU A 30 -16.23 17.16 -15.32
N LEU A 31 -15.01 16.68 -15.56
CA LEU A 31 -14.32 16.91 -16.83
C LEU A 31 -14.99 16.17 -17.99
N GLU A 32 -15.52 14.96 -17.74
CA GLU A 32 -16.29 14.17 -18.70
C GLU A 32 -17.59 14.86 -19.10
N GLU A 33 -18.37 15.34 -18.11
CA GLU A 33 -19.62 16.08 -18.34
C GLU A 33 -19.44 17.32 -19.22
N HIS A 34 -18.25 17.92 -19.19
CA HIS A 34 -17.93 19.13 -19.93
C HIS A 34 -17.09 18.90 -21.19
N GLU A 35 -16.90 17.64 -21.62
CA GLU A 35 -16.12 17.26 -22.80
C GLU A 35 -14.65 17.76 -22.76
N LEU A 36 -14.08 17.82 -21.57
CA LEU A 36 -12.73 18.34 -21.30
C LEU A 36 -11.66 17.24 -21.17
N ILE A 37 -12.04 15.96 -21.28
CA ILE A 37 -11.09 14.83 -21.22
C ILE A 37 -10.03 14.89 -22.33
N ASP A 38 -10.35 15.53 -23.46
CA ASP A 38 -9.45 15.75 -24.60
C ASP A 38 -8.30 16.73 -24.31
N VAL A 39 -8.30 17.39 -23.15
CA VAL A 39 -7.08 18.02 -22.62
C VAL A 39 -6.19 16.87 -22.19
N GLU A 40 -5.33 16.40 -23.09
CA GLU A 40 -4.47 15.24 -22.87
C GLU A 40 -3.76 15.35 -21.50
N PHE A 41 -4.27 14.61 -20.51
CA PHE A 41 -3.70 14.45 -19.17
C PHE A 41 -2.66 13.31 -19.13
N GLU A 42 -2.40 12.69 -20.29
CA GLU A 42 -1.33 11.74 -20.52
C GLU A 42 -0.32 12.37 -21.48
N ASP A 43 0.97 12.21 -21.15
CA ASP A 43 2.10 12.63 -21.97
C ASP A 43 2.05 11.92 -23.34
N ASN A 44 1.35 12.50 -24.31
CA ASN A 44 1.56 12.17 -25.72
C ASN A 44 2.58 13.14 -26.29
N ASP A 45 3.83 12.69 -26.25
CA ASP A 45 4.91 13.26 -27.04
C ASP A 45 4.72 12.90 -28.52
N GLU A 46 5.09 13.87 -29.35
CA GLU A 46 5.33 13.78 -30.81
C GLU A 46 4.11 13.84 -31.77
N ASP A 47 4.04 14.97 -32.48
CA ASP A 47 3.51 15.12 -33.85
C ASP A 47 2.07 15.64 -34.09
N LYS A 48 1.56 16.50 -33.19
CA LYS A 48 0.49 17.45 -33.56
C LYS A 48 0.99 18.86 -33.30
N ASN A 49 1.68 19.43 -34.29
CA ASN A 49 1.88 20.88 -34.31
C ASN A 49 0.57 21.47 -34.86
N PRO A 50 -0.35 21.98 -34.01
CA PRO A 50 -1.65 22.44 -34.48
C PRO A 50 -1.40 23.58 -35.47
N THR A 51 -1.53 23.28 -36.77
CA THR A 51 -1.25 24.24 -37.84
C THR A 51 -2.43 25.19 -38.03
N ASN A 52 -3.57 24.87 -37.40
CA ASN A 52 -4.83 25.61 -37.47
C ASN A 52 -5.02 26.46 -36.19
N LEU A 53 -5.20 27.78 -36.38
CA LEU A 53 -5.43 28.73 -35.30
C LEU A 53 -6.68 28.40 -34.47
N GLU A 54 -7.72 27.84 -35.10
CA GLU A 54 -8.97 27.48 -34.42
C GLU A 54 -8.78 26.33 -33.42
N GLU A 55 -7.96 25.32 -33.77
CA GLU A 55 -7.64 24.19 -32.90
C GLU A 55 -6.82 24.64 -31.68
N ILE A 56 -5.87 25.56 -31.86
CA ILE A 56 -5.09 26.16 -30.76
C ILE A 56 -6.01 26.92 -29.79
N GLN A 57 -6.96 27.69 -30.33
CA GLN A 57 -7.89 28.46 -29.50
C GLN A 57 -8.85 27.55 -28.74
N GLU A 58 -9.34 26.50 -29.37
CA GLU A 58 -10.21 25.52 -28.74
C GLU A 58 -9.49 24.76 -27.62
N TRP A 59 -8.25 24.31 -27.86
CA TRP A 59 -7.42 23.69 -26.82
C TRP A 59 -7.21 24.64 -25.64
N LYS A 60 -6.83 25.91 -25.88
CA LYS A 60 -6.67 26.91 -24.81
C LYS A 60 -7.95 27.15 -24.01
N ARG A 61 -9.11 27.12 -24.68
CA ARG A 61 -10.41 27.26 -24.03
C ARG A 61 -10.69 26.07 -23.11
N LYS A 62 -10.44 24.85 -23.59
CA LYS A 62 -10.60 23.63 -22.80
C LYS A 62 -9.62 23.59 -21.62
N ASP A 63 -8.35 23.92 -21.85
CA ASP A 63 -7.31 23.98 -20.83
C ASP A 63 -7.61 25.00 -19.73
N CYS A 64 -8.04 26.21 -20.09
CA CYS A 64 -8.45 27.23 -19.13
C CYS A 64 -9.65 26.77 -18.27
N LYS A 65 -10.60 26.05 -18.88
CA LYS A 65 -11.78 25.53 -18.19
C LYS A 65 -11.41 24.40 -17.22
N ALA A 66 -10.57 23.46 -17.65
CA ALA A 66 -10.04 22.37 -16.82
C ALA A 66 -9.22 22.91 -15.63
N SER A 67 -8.31 23.85 -15.88
CA SER A 67 -7.53 24.54 -14.85
C SER A 67 -8.43 25.21 -13.81
N GLY A 68 -9.50 25.87 -14.29
CA GLY A 68 -10.52 26.48 -13.43
C GLY A 68 -11.24 25.47 -12.53
N TYR A 69 -11.56 24.27 -13.03
CA TYR A 69 -12.18 23.22 -12.21
C TYR A 69 -11.23 22.60 -11.21
N ILE A 70 -9.96 22.38 -11.59
CA ILE A 70 -8.92 21.91 -10.66
C ILE A 70 -8.78 22.89 -9.50
N LEU A 71 -8.66 24.19 -9.76
CA LEU A 71 -8.58 25.21 -8.72
C LEU A 71 -9.83 25.22 -7.84
N LYS A 72 -11.02 25.23 -8.44
CA LYS A 72 -12.29 25.31 -7.68
C LYS A 72 -12.52 24.11 -6.77
N THR A 73 -12.09 22.93 -7.19
CA THR A 73 -12.26 21.69 -6.42
C THR A 73 -11.10 21.43 -5.46
N THR A 74 -10.08 22.31 -5.45
CA THR A 74 -8.90 22.18 -4.58
C THR A 74 -8.94 23.21 -3.46
N LYS A 75 -8.65 22.77 -2.22
CA LYS A 75 -8.58 23.66 -1.07
C LYS A 75 -7.42 24.65 -1.21
N LYS A 76 -7.63 25.88 -0.75
CA LYS A 76 -6.63 26.96 -0.82
C LYS A 76 -5.23 26.58 -0.31
N THR A 77 -5.15 25.75 0.74
CA THR A 77 -3.88 25.27 1.30
C THR A 77 -3.09 24.39 0.33
N GLU A 78 -3.79 23.64 -0.52
CA GLU A 78 -3.18 22.76 -1.53
C GLU A 78 -3.08 23.47 -2.91
N GLN A 79 -3.63 24.68 -3.06
CA GLN A 79 -3.46 25.49 -4.27
C GLN A 79 -2.08 26.16 -4.35
N GLU A 80 -1.38 26.30 -3.22
CA GLU A 80 -0.07 26.97 -3.18
C GLU A 80 0.97 26.30 -4.08
N ILE A 81 0.92 24.97 -4.20
CA ILE A 81 1.81 24.22 -5.10
C ILE A 81 1.50 24.47 -6.58
N LEU A 82 0.27 24.90 -6.92
CA LEU A 82 -0.20 25.07 -8.29
C LEU A 82 0.15 26.42 -8.91
N VAL A 83 0.76 27.33 -8.14
CA VAL A 83 0.99 28.73 -8.56
C VAL A 83 1.88 28.84 -9.81
N ASP A 84 2.86 27.94 -9.94
CA ASP A 84 3.81 27.94 -11.07
C ASP A 84 3.31 27.13 -12.28
N CYS A 85 2.13 26.51 -12.20
CA CYS A 85 1.57 25.72 -13.30
C CYS A 85 0.96 26.63 -14.38
N THR A 86 1.26 26.31 -15.64
CA THR A 86 0.83 27.08 -16.81
C THR A 86 -0.40 26.49 -17.51
N ASN A 87 -0.63 25.18 -17.37
CA ASN A 87 -1.74 24.47 -18.01
C ASN A 87 -2.34 23.41 -17.06
N ALA A 88 -3.53 22.92 -17.38
CA ALA A 88 -4.28 21.97 -16.55
C ALA A 88 -3.53 20.64 -16.37
N ASN A 89 -2.80 20.20 -17.40
CA ASN A 89 -2.00 18.98 -17.35
C ASN A 89 -0.87 19.11 -16.30
N GLN A 90 -0.13 20.23 -16.27
CA GLN A 90 0.88 20.51 -15.25
C GLN A 90 0.27 20.50 -13.83
N MET A 91 -0.90 21.11 -13.65
CA MET A 91 -1.59 21.10 -12.36
C MET A 91 -1.95 19.68 -11.92
N TRP A 92 -2.50 18.89 -12.85
CA TRP A 92 -2.85 17.49 -12.62
C TRP A 92 -1.63 16.62 -12.25
N ASN A 93 -0.55 16.76 -13.02
CA ASN A 93 0.69 16.02 -12.79
C ASN A 93 1.33 16.38 -11.46
N LEU A 94 1.32 17.66 -11.10
CA LEU A 94 1.88 18.11 -9.82
C LEU A 94 1.08 17.60 -8.62
N LEU A 95 -0.26 17.68 -8.66
CA LEU A 95 -1.12 17.12 -7.60
C LEU A 95 -0.97 15.61 -7.47
N THR A 96 -0.86 14.92 -8.60
CA THR A 96 -0.63 13.47 -8.63
C THR A 96 0.74 13.10 -8.07
N ALA A 97 1.79 13.85 -8.41
CA ALA A 97 3.12 13.67 -7.88
C ALA A 97 3.16 13.90 -6.36
N GLN A 98 2.56 14.99 -5.88
CA GLN A 98 2.47 15.31 -4.46
C GLN A 98 1.74 14.22 -3.67
N HIS A 99 0.64 13.68 -4.21
CA HIS A 99 -0.08 12.59 -3.58
C HIS A 99 0.76 11.31 -3.51
N ARG A 100 1.49 10.97 -4.58
CA ARG A 100 2.40 9.82 -4.61
C ARG A 100 3.54 9.98 -3.61
N GLU A 101 4.15 11.16 -3.53
CA GLU A 101 5.20 11.49 -2.57
C GLU A 101 4.67 11.35 -1.14
N ARG A 102 3.55 12.00 -0.80
CA ARG A 102 2.92 11.86 0.53
C ARG A 102 2.58 10.42 0.88
N SER A 103 2.13 9.63 -0.10
CA SER A 103 1.85 8.21 0.10
C SER A 103 3.13 7.42 0.36
N ALA A 104 4.22 7.73 -0.34
CA ALA A 104 5.54 7.13 -0.14
C ALA A 104 6.14 7.52 1.22
N ASP A 105 6.08 8.79 1.61
CA ASP A 105 6.53 9.29 2.91
C ASP A 105 5.73 8.66 4.04
N ASN A 106 4.40 8.62 3.92
CA ASN A 106 3.55 7.93 4.89
C ASN A 106 3.90 6.44 4.99
N GLN A 107 4.21 5.78 3.87
CA GLN A 107 4.69 4.41 3.89
C GLN A 107 6.03 4.27 4.61
N HIS A 108 7.00 5.15 4.34
CA HIS A 108 8.30 5.16 5.02
C HIS A 108 8.16 5.41 6.52
N ASP A 109 7.37 6.39 6.92
CA ASP A 109 7.08 6.70 8.32
C ASP A 109 6.40 5.54 9.05
N LEU A 110 5.41 4.90 8.42
CA LEU A 110 4.72 3.75 8.98
C LEU A 110 5.65 2.55 9.17
N LEU A 111 6.58 2.32 8.23
CA LEU A 111 7.60 1.27 8.38
C LEU A 111 8.60 1.60 9.48
N ALA A 112 9.09 2.84 9.53
CA ALA A 112 9.99 3.28 10.59
C ALA A 112 9.32 3.07 11.95
N ARG A 113 8.06 3.49 12.10
CA ARG A 113 7.25 3.23 13.30
C ARG A 113 7.12 1.74 13.59
N PHE A 114 6.85 0.91 12.58
CA PHE A 114 6.73 -0.54 12.76
C PHE A 114 8.05 -1.16 13.26
N TYR A 115 9.19 -0.84 12.63
CA TYR A 115 10.48 -1.40 13.01
C TYR A 115 11.03 -0.84 14.32
N ASP A 116 10.81 0.44 14.62
CA ASP A 116 11.27 1.08 15.86
C ASP A 116 10.33 0.87 17.05
N TYR A 117 9.12 0.38 16.82
CA TYR A 117 8.15 0.15 17.90
C TYR A 117 8.75 -0.71 19.01
N LYS A 118 8.63 -0.24 20.25
CA LYS A 118 9.04 -0.90 21.49
C LYS A 118 7.89 -0.87 22.49
N TYR A 119 7.86 -1.85 23.38
CA TYR A 119 6.91 -1.86 24.47
C TYR A 119 7.06 -0.61 25.35
N LYS A 120 5.96 0.12 25.53
CA LYS A 120 5.89 1.29 26.42
C LYS A 120 5.72 0.80 27.85
N VAL A 121 6.67 1.12 28.72
CA VAL A 121 6.62 0.75 30.14
C VAL A 121 5.36 1.35 30.77
N GLY A 122 4.52 0.50 31.37
CA GLY A 122 3.23 0.88 31.94
C GLY A 122 2.01 0.70 31.02
N ALA A 123 2.21 0.40 29.72
CA ALA A 123 1.11 0.04 28.83
C ALA A 123 0.67 -1.43 29.03
N GLY A 124 -0.64 -1.70 29.03
CA GLY A 124 -1.14 -3.08 29.09
C GLY A 124 -0.73 -3.90 27.85
N MET A 125 -0.54 -5.21 28.01
CA MET A 125 -0.19 -6.12 26.89
C MET A 125 -1.19 -6.06 25.73
N LYS A 126 -2.48 -5.88 26.04
CA LYS A 126 -3.53 -5.71 25.01
C LYS A 126 -3.28 -4.47 24.15
N ASN A 127 -2.91 -3.36 24.76
CA ASN A 127 -2.62 -2.11 24.05
C ASN A 127 -1.36 -2.26 23.20
N HIS A 128 -0.34 -2.96 23.72
CA HIS A 128 0.88 -3.26 22.95
C HIS A 128 0.60 -4.02 21.65
N ILE A 129 -0.26 -5.04 21.72
CA ILE A 129 -0.66 -5.82 20.55
C ILE A 129 -1.54 -4.99 19.60
N ALA A 130 -2.45 -4.18 20.16
CA ALA A 130 -3.33 -3.31 19.39
C ALA A 130 -2.54 -2.25 18.60
N ASP A 131 -1.54 -1.62 19.21
CA ASP A 131 -0.68 -0.61 18.59
C ASP A 131 0.08 -1.21 17.38
N ILE A 132 0.71 -2.39 17.54
CA ILE A 132 1.43 -3.06 16.43
C ILE A 132 0.47 -3.43 15.29
N LYS A 133 -0.71 -3.99 15.63
CA LYS A 133 -1.72 -4.34 14.62
C LYS A 133 -2.28 -3.12 13.91
N SER A 134 -2.42 -1.99 14.60
CA SER A 134 -2.86 -0.73 14.00
C SER A 134 -1.86 -0.22 12.98
N ILE A 135 -0.55 -0.25 13.29
CA ILE A 135 0.49 0.15 12.33
C ILE A 135 0.51 -0.81 11.12
N ALA A 136 0.39 -2.12 11.34
CA ALA A 136 0.32 -3.10 10.26
C ALA A 136 -0.92 -2.92 9.38
N HIS A 137 -2.05 -2.51 9.96
CA HIS A 137 -3.26 -2.19 9.21
C HIS A 137 -3.08 -0.95 8.34
N GLN A 138 -2.51 0.13 8.91
CA GLN A 138 -2.21 1.35 8.15
C GLN A 138 -1.23 1.07 6.99
N LEU A 139 -0.23 0.22 7.21
CA LEU A 139 0.69 -0.24 6.16
C LEU A 139 -0.03 -0.98 5.02
N LYS A 140 -1.05 -1.79 5.34
CA LYS A 140 -1.91 -2.44 4.36
C LYS A 140 -2.73 -1.42 3.56
N GLU A 141 -3.26 -0.39 4.20
CA GLU A 141 -4.06 0.66 3.55
C GLU A 141 -3.24 1.50 2.56
N VAL A 142 -1.96 1.76 2.85
CA VAL A 142 -1.05 2.48 1.94
C VAL A 142 -0.41 1.58 0.85
N GLY A 143 -0.86 0.33 0.73
CA GLY A 143 -0.42 -0.59 -0.33
C GLY A 143 0.84 -1.39 -0.02
N ARG A 144 1.33 -1.38 1.23
CA ARG A 144 2.49 -2.18 1.66
C ARG A 144 2.13 -3.12 2.81
N PRO A 145 1.40 -4.21 2.55
CA PRO A 145 1.03 -5.16 3.59
C PRO A 145 2.27 -5.80 4.23
N VAL A 146 2.23 -5.96 5.55
CA VAL A 146 3.21 -6.72 6.34
C VAL A 146 2.67 -8.13 6.54
N ASP A 147 3.53 -9.14 6.42
CA ASP A 147 3.10 -10.53 6.58
C ASP A 147 2.69 -10.82 8.04
N ASP A 148 1.68 -11.67 8.23
CA ASP A 148 1.19 -12.02 9.58
C ASP A 148 2.31 -12.63 10.45
N ARG A 149 3.27 -13.35 9.85
CA ARG A 149 4.44 -13.88 10.58
C ARG A 149 5.38 -12.75 11.00
N GLU A 150 5.54 -11.71 10.20
CA GLU A 150 6.35 -10.55 10.57
C GLU A 150 5.70 -9.76 11.72
N VAL A 151 4.38 -9.56 11.67
CA VAL A 151 3.61 -8.97 12.76
C VAL A 151 3.75 -9.79 14.04
N MET A 152 3.60 -11.11 13.96
CA MET A 152 3.76 -12.00 15.10
C MET A 152 5.19 -11.97 15.66
N THR A 153 6.20 -11.99 14.78
CA THR A 153 7.62 -11.89 15.16
C THR A 153 7.90 -10.56 15.84
N LYS A 154 7.30 -9.46 15.37
CA LYS A 154 7.42 -8.15 15.99
C LYS A 154 6.80 -8.11 17.38
N ILE A 155 5.61 -8.69 17.56
CA ILE A 155 4.97 -8.81 18.88
C ILE A 155 5.89 -9.58 19.83
N ILE A 156 6.41 -10.74 19.42
CA ILE A 156 7.25 -11.59 20.27
C ILE A 156 8.59 -10.91 20.62
N SER A 157 9.22 -10.24 19.66
CA SER A 157 10.53 -9.60 19.85
C SER A 157 10.49 -8.35 20.72
N THR A 158 9.34 -7.68 20.80
CA THR A 158 9.13 -6.47 21.63
C THR A 158 8.52 -6.76 22.99
N LEU A 159 8.32 -8.04 23.34
CA LEU A 159 7.76 -8.42 24.63
C LEU A 159 8.63 -7.92 25.80
N PRO A 160 8.00 -7.39 26.87
CA PRO A 160 8.70 -7.05 28.10
C PRO A 160 9.45 -8.26 28.68
N VAL A 161 10.54 -7.96 29.39
CA VAL A 161 11.39 -8.96 30.05
C VAL A 161 10.59 -9.96 30.90
N ILE A 162 9.54 -9.49 31.57
CA ILE A 162 8.68 -10.29 32.46
C ILE A 162 7.92 -11.42 31.72
N TYR A 163 7.77 -11.33 30.39
CA TYR A 163 7.08 -12.35 29.58
C TYR A 163 8.04 -13.28 28.83
N ARG A 164 9.36 -13.06 28.91
CA ARG A 164 10.37 -13.91 28.23
C ARG A 164 10.30 -15.40 28.58
N PRO A 165 10.03 -15.81 29.83
CA PRO A 165 9.91 -17.23 30.17
C PRO A 165 8.79 -17.93 29.38
N PHE A 166 7.66 -17.25 29.16
CA PHE A 166 6.53 -17.79 28.40
C PHE A 166 6.88 -18.03 26.92
N VAL A 167 7.58 -17.07 26.29
CA VAL A 167 8.05 -17.18 24.91
C VAL A 167 9.02 -18.36 24.73
N SER A 168 9.90 -18.57 25.71
CA SER A 168 10.90 -19.65 25.66
C SER A 168 10.29 -21.05 25.79
N SER A 169 9.13 -21.16 26.45
CA SER A 169 8.39 -22.43 26.55
C SER A 169 7.59 -22.71 25.28
N GLY A 170 6.86 -21.71 24.75
CA GLY A 170 6.07 -21.90 23.51
C GLY A 170 6.92 -22.17 22.27
N LYS A 171 8.13 -21.59 22.16
CA LYS A 171 9.07 -21.91 21.05
C LYS A 171 9.53 -23.37 21.06
N ARG A 172 9.60 -24.00 22.24
CA ARG A 172 10.02 -25.40 22.37
C ARG A 172 8.91 -26.35 21.91
N GLU A 173 7.64 -26.01 22.15
CA GLU A 173 6.49 -26.82 21.69
C GLU A 173 6.39 -26.90 20.16
N CYS A 174 6.62 -25.80 19.41
CA CYS A 174 6.57 -25.83 17.94
C CYS A 174 7.62 -26.75 17.26
N GLN A 175 8.70 -27.13 17.95
CA GLN A 175 9.68 -28.08 17.40
C GLN A 175 9.29 -29.54 17.63
N VAL A 176 8.44 -29.83 18.63
CA VAL A 176 8.08 -31.21 18.99
C VAL A 176 7.13 -31.82 17.96
N ASP A 177 6.26 -31.01 17.34
CA ASP A 177 5.30 -31.47 16.32
C ASP A 177 5.95 -31.90 14.99
N THR A 178 7.15 -31.40 14.69
CA THR A 178 7.90 -31.81 13.47
C THR A 178 8.55 -33.20 13.64
N ILE A 179 8.88 -33.60 14.87
CA ILE A 179 9.61 -34.84 15.15
C ILE A 179 8.65 -36.02 15.36
N THR A 180 7.43 -35.77 15.86
CA THR A 180 6.43 -36.83 16.09
C THR A 180 5.80 -37.37 14.79
N SER A 181 5.78 -36.59 13.70
CA SER A 181 5.22 -37.04 12.41
C SER A 181 6.10 -38.07 11.67
N THR A 182 7.39 -38.23 12.01
CA THR A 182 8.29 -39.15 11.27
C THR A 182 8.42 -40.56 11.87
N ARG A 183 7.80 -40.84 13.02
CA ARG A 183 7.97 -42.13 13.72
C ARG A 183 6.91 -43.19 13.37
N SER A 184 5.86 -42.85 12.61
CA SER A 184 4.78 -43.79 12.29
C SER A 184 5.00 -44.68 11.04
N SER A 185 6.09 -44.51 10.28
CA SER A 185 6.31 -45.28 9.03
C SER A 185 7.29 -46.46 9.12
N ARG A 186 7.76 -46.87 10.30
CA ARG A 186 8.63 -48.06 10.45
C ARG A 186 7.93 -49.24 11.14
N LYS A 187 6.83 -49.73 10.57
CA LYS A 187 6.28 -51.06 10.90
C LYS A 187 5.60 -51.73 9.68
N HIS A 188 6.32 -51.89 8.57
CA HIS A 188 6.02 -52.97 7.61
C HIS A 188 7.15 -53.11 6.59
N GLN A 189 8.11 -54.01 6.86
CA GLN A 189 8.65 -54.90 5.84
C GLN A 189 9.46 -56.00 6.53
N GLN A 190 8.89 -57.19 6.60
CA GLN A 190 9.57 -58.41 7.01
C GLN A 190 9.71 -59.27 5.74
N ARG A 191 10.88 -59.91 5.60
CA ARG A 191 11.26 -60.92 4.58
C ARG A 191 11.53 -60.29 3.20
N VAL A 192 12.67 -60.53 2.55
CA VAL A 192 13.09 -61.83 2.00
C VAL A 192 14.63 -61.93 1.96
N CYS A 193 15.21 -63.03 2.45
CA CYS A 193 16.59 -63.42 2.14
C CYS A 193 16.63 -64.14 0.80
N PRO A 194 17.66 -63.92 -0.04
CA PRO A 194 18.05 -64.94 -1.01
C PRO A 194 19.54 -65.30 -0.88
N PHE A 195 19.80 -66.61 -0.96
CA PHE A 195 21.10 -67.29 -1.07
C PHE A 195 21.87 -67.62 0.23
N GLY A 196 21.83 -68.90 0.61
CA GLY A 196 22.99 -69.62 1.15
C GLY A 196 23.67 -70.44 0.03
N PRO A 197 24.47 -71.48 0.32
CA PRO A 197 25.22 -71.81 1.54
C PRO A 197 26.74 -71.81 1.26
N ILE A 198 27.58 -72.18 2.24
CA ILE A 198 28.73 -73.12 2.14
C ILE A 198 29.47 -73.16 3.49
N GLN A 199 29.40 -74.34 4.12
CA GLN A 199 30.44 -75.12 4.83
C GLN A 199 31.42 -74.39 5.78
N GLN A 200 31.77 -74.87 6.97
CA GLN A 200 32.08 -76.26 7.32
C GLN A 200 32.42 -76.40 8.84
N TYR A 201 32.32 -77.65 9.33
CA TYR A 201 33.00 -78.30 10.49
C TYR A 201 32.39 -78.33 11.90
N ASP A 202 31.84 -79.52 12.20
CA ASP A 202 32.12 -80.46 13.31
C ASP A 202 32.55 -79.95 14.70
N HIS A 203 31.84 -80.41 15.73
CA HIS A 203 32.41 -81.38 16.69
C HIS A 203 31.35 -82.00 17.62
N HIS A 204 31.43 -83.34 17.70
CA HIS A 204 30.96 -84.28 18.74
C HIS A 204 29.48 -84.70 18.83
#